data_AF-A0A093NH17-F1
#
_entry.id   AF-A0A093NH17-F1
#
_cell.length_a   1.000
_cell.length_b   1.000
_cell.length_c   1.000
_cell.angle_alpha   90.00
_cell.angle_beta   90.00
_cell.angle_gamma   90.00
#
_symmetry.space_group_name_H-M   'P 1'
#
loop_
_entity.id
_entity.type
_entity.pdbx_description
1 polymer ?
#
loop_
_entity_poly.entity_id
_entity_poly.type
_entity_poly.pdbx_seq_one_letter_code
_entity_poly.pdbx_strand_id
1 'polypeptide(L)' 'QFRVLGPDRPITAVMGEDVVLPCRLSPRLDAENMEVRWFRTRFSLYVHLYHSGQDHYSSQMPEYQERTEL' A
#
# COMPACT_ATOMS: atom_id res chain seq x y z
N GLN A 1 17.70 -11.56 2.73
CA GLN A 1 17.20 -10.30 3.30
C GLN A 1 16.78 -9.38 2.16
N PHE A 2 15.66 -8.67 2.29
CA PHE A 2 15.16 -7.71 1.29
C PHE A 2 15.00 -6.33 1.90
N ARG A 3 14.85 -5.32 1.04
CA ARG A 3 14.48 -3.95 1.42
C ARG A 3 13.26 -3.51 0.62
N VAL A 4 12.39 -2.72 1.24
CA VAL A 4 11.31 -2.01 0.56
C VAL A 4 11.85 -0.64 0.14
N LEU A 5 11.76 -0.34 -1.15
CA LEU A 5 12.18 0.93 -1.73
C LEU A 5 10.93 1.67 -2.20
N GLY A 6 10.73 2.88 -1.66
CA GLY A 6 9.71 3.82 -2.13
C GLY A 6 10.22 4.72 -3.27
N PRO A 7 9.43 5.71 -3.69
CA PRO A 7 9.83 6.68 -4.69
C PRO A 7 10.91 7.63 -4.15
N ASP A 8 11.85 8.03 -5.01
CA ASP A 8 12.94 8.96 -4.64
C ASP A 8 12.44 10.41 -4.46
N ARG A 9 11.21 10.70 -4.93
CA ARG A 9 10.59 12.03 -4.89
C ARG A 9 9.12 11.91 -4.47
N PRO A 10 8.54 12.98 -3.88
CA PRO A 10 7.12 13.01 -3.57
C PRO A 10 6.24 12.80 -4.81
N ILE A 11 5.10 12.17 -4.61
CA ILE A 11 4.08 11.96 -5.65
C ILE A 11 3.03 13.06 -5.50
N THR A 12 2.70 13.70 -6.61
CA THR A 12 1.65 14.72 -6.69
C THR A 12 0.43 14.11 -7.36
N ALA A 13 -0.75 14.36 -6.81
CA ALA A 13 -2.02 13.89 -7.36
C ALA A 13 -2.93 15.07 -7.70
N VAL A 14 -3.78 14.89 -8.70
CA VAL A 14 -4.85 15.84 -9.02
C VAL A 14 -6.07 15.47 -8.20
N MET A 15 -6.78 16.47 -7.69
CA MET A 15 -7.99 16.25 -6.89
C MET A 15 -9.06 15.53 -7.73
N GLY A 16 -9.55 14.41 -7.22
CA GLY A 16 -10.61 13.62 -7.87
C GLY A 16 -10.09 12.57 -8.87
N GLU A 17 -8.78 12.54 -9.13
CA GLU A 17 -8.15 11.48 -9.93
C GLU A 17 -7.50 10.42 -9.02
N ASP A 18 -7.29 9.25 -9.60
CA ASP A 18 -6.57 8.17 -8.95
C ASP A 18 -5.06 8.45 -8.93
N VAL A 19 -4.37 7.94 -7.92
CA VAL A 19 -2.91 8.05 -7.78
C VAL A 19 -2.32 6.72 -7.38
N VAL A 20 -1.21 6.36 -8.02
CA VAL A 20 -0.43 5.17 -7.68
C VAL A 20 0.72 5.56 -6.77
N LEU A 21 0.85 4.87 -5.64
CA LEU A 21 2.00 4.96 -4.73
C LEU A 21 2.86 3.71 -4.93
N PRO A 22 3.96 3.75 -5.71
CA PRO A 22 4.77 2.59 -5.99
C PRO A 22 5.74 2.29 -4.85
N CYS A 23 5.86 1.01 -4.52
CA CYS A 23 6.93 0.45 -3.71
C CYS A 23 7.49 -0.79 -4.42
N ARG A 24 8.77 -1.10 -4.20
CA ARG A 24 9.40 -2.30 -4.78
C ARG A 24 10.34 -2.99 -3.81
N LEU A 25 10.49 -4.30 -3.97
CA LEU A 25 11.48 -5.09 -3.24
C LEU A 25 12.84 -5.06 -3.94
N SER A 26 13.91 -4.97 -3.14
CA SER A 26 15.29 -5.13 -3.60
C SER A 26 16.01 -6.20 -2.77
N PRO A 27 16.57 -7.26 -3.40
CA PRO A 27 16.47 -7.58 -4.83
C PRO A 27 15.03 -7.86 -5.27
N ARG A 28 14.79 -7.97 -6.59
CA ARG A 28 13.47 -8.33 -7.12
C ARG A 28 13.05 -9.69 -6.54
N LEU A 29 11.90 -9.71 -5.90
CA LEU A 29 11.28 -10.88 -5.29
C LEU A 29 9.80 -10.87 -5.63
N ASP A 30 9.22 -12.06 -5.69
CA ASP A 30 7.77 -12.22 -5.74
C ASP A 30 7.16 -11.89 -4.38
N ALA A 31 6.17 -11.00 -4.39
CA ALA A 31 5.48 -10.51 -3.22
C ALA A 31 4.05 -11.07 -3.09
N GLU A 32 3.58 -11.93 -4.01
CA GLU A 32 2.20 -12.42 -4.06
C GLU A 32 1.74 -13.03 -2.72
N ASN A 33 2.64 -13.74 -2.03
CA ASN A 33 2.38 -14.40 -0.75
C ASN A 33 2.80 -13.58 0.48
N MET A 34 3.16 -12.31 0.32
CA MET A 34 3.54 -11.42 1.43
C MET A 34 2.34 -10.61 1.92
N GLU A 35 2.33 -10.26 3.21
CA GLU A 35 1.44 -9.19 3.69
C GLU A 35 1.99 -7.84 3.21
N VAL A 36 1.16 -7.05 2.53
CA VAL A 36 1.47 -5.67 2.13
C VAL A 36 0.52 -4.74 2.86
N ARG A 37 1.08 -3.81 3.63
CA ARG A 37 0.30 -2.86 4.45
C ARG A 37 0.70 -1.43 4.16
N TRP A 38 -0.28 -0.62 3.79
CA TRP A 38 -0.15 0.83 3.69
C TRP A 38 -0.68 1.48 4.95
N PHE A 39 0.07 2.43 5.51
CA PHE A 39 -0.34 3.21 6.68
C PHE A 39 0.23 4.63 6.58
N ARG A 40 -0.40 5.59 7.25
CA ARG A 40 0.07 7.00 7.22
C ARG A 40 1.29 7.20 8.10
N THR A 41 1.07 7.15 9.41
CA THR A 41 2.10 7.40 10.44
C THR A 41 2.13 6.32 11.51
N ARG A 42 1.00 5.67 11.80
CA ARG A 42 0.87 4.60 12.79
C ARG A 42 0.56 3.28 12.10
N PHE A 43 1.35 2.27 12.38
CA PHE A 43 1.23 0.95 11.76
C PHE A 43 -0.13 0.25 11.99
N SER A 44 -0.78 0.53 13.12
CA SER A 44 -2.08 -0.05 13.48
C SER A 44 -3.25 0.58 12.71
N LEU A 45 -3.08 1.78 12.14
CA LEU A 45 -4.10 2.48 11.37
C LEU A 45 -3.74 2.40 9.90
N TYR A 46 -4.27 1.37 9.24
CA TYR A 46 -3.91 1.07 7.87
C TYR A 46 -4.87 1.72 6.87
N VAL A 47 -4.27 2.22 5.79
CA VAL A 47 -4.94 2.71 4.59
C VAL A 47 -5.41 1.53 3.74
N HIS A 48 -4.55 0.52 3.59
CA HIS A 48 -4.83 -0.67 2.80
C HIS A 48 -4.08 -1.87 3.38
N LEU A 49 -4.68 -3.05 3.27
CA LEU A 49 -4.09 -4.33 3.69
C LEU A 49 -4.33 -5.37 2.59
N TYR A 50 -3.25 -5.91 2.04
CA TYR A 50 -3.26 -7.10 1.21
C TYR A 50 -2.63 -8.24 1.99
N HIS A 51 -3.32 -9.37 2.06
CA HIS A 51 -2.86 -10.54 2.78
C HIS A 51 -3.53 -11.81 2.25
N SER A 52 -2.75 -12.88 2.11
CA SER A 52 -3.23 -14.19 1.60
C SER A 52 -3.84 -14.10 0.21
N GLY A 53 -3.22 -13.32 -0.69
CA GLY A 53 -3.65 -13.22 -2.09
C GLY A 53 -4.81 -12.27 -2.36
N GLN A 54 -5.25 -11.48 -1.37
CA GLN A 54 -6.48 -10.68 -1.46
C GLN A 54 -6.39 -9.36 -0.70
N ASP A 55 -7.16 -8.38 -1.17
CA ASP A 55 -7.37 -7.11 -0.49
C ASP A 55 -8.38 -7.24 0.65
N HIS A 56 -8.07 -6.61 1.79
CA HIS A 56 -8.90 -6.59 2.98
C HIS A 56 -9.40 -5.17 3.26
N TYR A 57 -10.72 -5.02 3.19
CA TYR A 57 -11.39 -3.73 3.34
C TYR A 57 -11.99 -3.50 4.74
N SER A 58 -12.18 -4.57 5.52
CA SER A 58 -13.05 -4.56 6.72
C SER A 58 -12.57 -3.69 7.88
N SER A 59 -11.26 -3.47 8.04
CA SER A 59 -10.71 -2.59 9.10
C SER A 59 -9.83 -1.47 8.53
N GLN A 60 -10.04 -1.11 7.27
CA GLN A 60 -9.44 0.11 6.72
C GLN A 60 -9.88 1.32 7.54
N MET A 61 -9.01 2.32 7.59
CA MET A 61 -9.41 3.64 8.08
C MET A 61 -10.64 4.14 7.29
N PRO A 62 -11.71 4.66 7.95
CA PRO A 62 -12.97 5.00 7.28
C PRO A 62 -12.83 5.94 6.07
N GLU A 63 -11.83 6.82 6.05
CA GLU A 63 -11.57 7.75 4.95
C GLU A 63 -11.04 7.08 3.67
N TYR A 64 -10.61 5.82 3.76
CA TYR A 64 -10.00 5.02 2.70
C TYR A 64 -10.79 3.77 2.32
N GLN A 65 -11.89 3.49 3.03
CA GLN A 65 -12.72 2.31 2.83
C GLN A 65 -13.17 2.21 1.36
N GLU A 66 -12.82 1.11 0.71
CA GLU A 66 -13.16 0.81 -0.70
C GLU A 66 -12.60 1.84 -1.71
N ARG A 67 -11.53 2.57 -1.34
CA ARG A 67 -10.87 3.57 -2.19
C ARG A 67 -9.44 3.21 -2.57
N THR A 68 -9.02 1.98 -2.28
CA THR A 68 -7.64 1.51 -2.45
C THR A 68 -7.62 0.05 -2.87
N GLU A 69 -6.69 -0.33 -3.74
CA GLU A 69 -6.45 -1.69 -4.23
C GLU A 69 -4.94 -1.91 -4.45
N LEU A 70 -4.50 -3.17 -4.50
CA LEU A 70 -3.11 -3.55 -4.79
C LEU A 70 -2.95 -4.21 -6.17
#